data_AF-A0A7C5TUC4-F1
#
_entry.id   AF-A0A7C5TUC4-F1
#
_cell.length_a   1.000
_cell.length_b   1.000
_cell.length_c   1.000
_cell.angle_alpha   90.00
_cell.angle_beta   90.00
_cell.angle_gamma   90.00
#
_symmetry.space_group_name_H-M   'P 1'
#
loop_
_entity.id
_entity.type
_entity.pdbx_description
1 polymer ?
#
loop_
_entity_poly.entity_id
_entity_poly.type
_entity_poly.pdbx_seq_one_letter_code
_entity_poly.pdbx_strand_id
1 'polypeptide(L)'
;MGAKRAGSRPPPAANASLRARRFPAIRYPTAMTHGSIGSTPAAAAVTPRTRREARPGAARGRGWLARARCAAAVLAAAALATLAGCATNPVTGKEELRLIPESMEIELGRENYLPARQMQGGDYVADPGVAAYVREVGGRLAAVADRRLPYEFTVVNDSEPNAWALPGGKIAVNRGLLYILEDEAELAAVLSHEIVHAAARHGAKAMERGLLLMGAVALVSAAAERRGKADETAGMLAVGAAQVAAVLLGQKYSRDAEREADHYGMLYMARAGYDPAAAVSLQEKLLRLKHEKGAHPGWLERLLSSHPTSEERVQAARARLAQLPRGGERGRGRYRARLARLLETRPAYEAYDAGRKALEKERRPRKALRLARKAIRIEPREALFHALEGDALAALGRRRAALDAYAEAERLNPGYYYPKERRGLLLAKMGRRGEARAALEASLRLLDTAPARYALARIALAEGRREEARKHLRTVAESGTPLARRALEDLLDLDLPVRAWDYLAARVALDAQGYLNVVVRNRTPVPVHDVVVAFRFPDGSRFRLPLGGVIAPGKEASYRVFGKPIPARLRADLPRIRARVVAARRAG
;
A
#
# COMPACT_ATOMS: atom_id res chain seq x y z
N MET A 1 51.36 27.62 -43.16
CA MET A 1 52.59 26.80 -43.17
C MET A 1 53.22 26.87 -41.78
N GLY A 2 53.81 25.77 -41.29
CA GLY A 2 54.27 25.67 -39.89
C GLY A 2 53.11 25.53 -38.88
N ALA A 3 53.31 25.05 -37.65
CA ALA A 3 54.55 24.52 -37.05
C ALA A 3 54.26 23.31 -36.12
N LYS A 4 55.28 22.77 -35.46
CA LYS A 4 55.26 21.45 -34.79
C LYS A 4 54.62 21.46 -33.38
N ARG A 5 54.31 20.24 -32.93
CA ARG A 5 53.89 19.82 -31.57
C ARG A 5 54.55 20.63 -30.42
N ALA A 6 53.73 20.97 -29.42
CA ALA A 6 54.13 21.05 -28.02
C ALA A 6 53.10 20.25 -27.18
N GLY A 7 53.54 19.63 -26.08
CA GLY A 7 52.67 18.81 -25.23
C GLY A 7 52.12 19.58 -24.03
N SER A 8 50.87 19.32 -23.66
CA SER A 8 50.24 19.87 -22.44
C SER A 8 49.72 18.75 -21.54
N ARG A 9 50.09 18.80 -20.25
CA ARG A 9 49.63 17.87 -19.21
C ARG A 9 48.13 18.05 -18.92
N PRO A 10 47.42 17.02 -18.44
CA PRO A 10 46.06 17.19 -17.91
C PRO A 10 46.05 18.10 -16.67
N PRO A 11 45.00 18.91 -16.45
CA PRO A 11 44.86 19.72 -15.26
C PRO A 11 44.62 18.85 -14.00
N PRO A 12 45.04 19.31 -12.81
CA PRO A 12 45.00 18.50 -11.58
C PRO A 12 43.58 18.34 -11.03
N ALA A 13 43.34 17.23 -10.32
CA ALA A 13 42.11 17.00 -9.59
C ALA A 13 41.97 17.98 -8.41
N ALA A 14 40.87 18.74 -8.37
CA ALA A 14 40.57 19.68 -7.29
C ALA A 14 40.16 18.93 -6.01
N ASN A 15 41.13 18.59 -5.18
CA ASN A 15 40.95 17.79 -3.97
C ASN A 15 40.37 18.66 -2.82
N ALA A 16 39.07 18.96 -2.91
CA ALA A 16 38.35 19.82 -1.97
C ALA A 16 38.15 19.15 -0.60
N SER A 17 39.15 19.28 0.27
CA SER A 17 39.16 18.72 1.62
C SER A 17 38.21 19.47 2.57
N LEU A 18 36.91 19.13 2.48
CA LEU A 18 35.87 19.60 3.40
C LEU A 18 36.21 19.22 4.85
N ARG A 19 36.75 20.19 5.61
CA ARG A 19 37.01 20.07 7.05
C ARG A 19 35.71 19.80 7.80
N ALA A 20 35.47 18.54 8.16
CA ALA A 20 34.37 18.15 9.03
C ALA A 20 34.49 18.82 10.41
N ARG A 21 33.69 19.86 10.66
CA ARG A 21 33.56 20.45 12.01
C ARG A 21 32.84 19.44 12.91
N ARG A 22 33.61 18.68 13.69
CA ARG A 22 33.10 17.85 14.77
C ARG A 22 32.42 18.74 15.82
N PHE A 23 31.12 18.60 16.00
CA PHE A 23 30.45 19.06 17.22
C PHE A 23 30.80 18.11 18.37
N PRO A 24 31.09 18.61 19.59
CA PRO A 24 31.41 17.76 20.72
C PRO A 24 30.16 17.04 21.24
N ALA A 25 30.31 15.76 21.58
CA ALA A 25 29.23 14.97 22.18
C ALA A 25 29.06 15.34 23.66
N ILE A 26 27.84 15.69 24.07
CA ILE A 26 27.47 15.86 25.47
C ILE A 26 27.40 14.48 26.13
N ARG A 27 28.25 14.24 27.13
CA ARG A 27 28.27 13.00 27.91
C ARG A 27 27.16 12.99 28.95
N TYR A 28 26.41 11.90 29.03
CA TYR A 28 25.64 11.56 30.23
C TYR A 28 26.57 10.84 31.22
N PRO A 29 26.64 11.26 32.50
CA PRO A 29 27.27 10.47 33.56
C PRO A 29 26.25 9.46 34.14
N THR A 30 26.70 8.23 34.39
CA THR A 30 25.90 7.17 35.04
C THR A 30 26.58 6.63 36.29
N ALA A 31 25.78 6.46 37.34
CA ALA A 31 25.85 5.44 38.39
C ALA A 31 26.87 5.58 39.55
N MET A 32 26.41 5.09 40.72
CA MET A 32 27.16 4.38 41.79
C MET A 32 28.13 5.17 42.70
N THR A 33 28.29 4.88 44.02
CA THR A 33 27.46 4.16 45.04
C THR A 33 27.97 4.47 46.47
N HIS A 34 27.29 3.93 47.50
CA HIS A 34 27.66 3.87 48.94
C HIS A 34 27.43 5.17 49.76
N GLY A 35 27.09 5.12 51.06
CA GLY A 35 26.65 3.95 51.84
C GLY A 35 26.57 4.19 53.37
N SER A 36 25.61 3.52 54.03
CA SER A 36 25.50 3.17 55.46
C SER A 36 25.75 4.21 56.59
N ILE A 37 24.68 4.50 57.36
CA ILE A 37 24.55 4.69 58.84
C ILE A 37 23.31 5.59 59.12
N GLY A 38 22.48 5.38 60.14
CA GLY A 38 22.40 4.29 61.13
C GLY A 38 21.31 4.50 62.20
N SER A 39 21.26 3.61 63.20
CA SER A 39 20.62 3.72 64.54
C SER A 39 19.32 4.53 64.75
N THR A 40 18.22 3.79 64.95
CA THR A 40 17.08 4.12 65.86
C THR A 40 17.47 3.84 67.35
N PRO A 41 16.62 3.99 68.41
CA PRO A 41 15.19 4.36 68.52
C PRO A 41 15.01 5.60 69.47
N ALA A 42 14.02 5.84 70.35
CA ALA A 42 12.81 5.14 70.82
C ALA A 42 11.77 6.07 71.50
N ALA A 43 10.50 5.64 71.54
CA ALA A 43 9.48 5.94 72.58
C ALA A 43 9.08 7.42 72.89
N ALA A 44 8.08 7.70 73.73
CA ALA A 44 6.68 7.22 73.75
C ALA A 44 5.84 8.16 74.64
N ALA A 45 4.60 8.49 74.23
CA ALA A 45 3.63 9.17 75.09
C ALA A 45 2.19 8.81 74.67
N VAL A 46 1.41 8.25 75.60
CA VAL A 46 0.00 7.90 75.42
C VAL A 46 -0.81 8.56 76.53
N THR A 47 -1.82 9.35 76.16
CA THR A 47 -2.91 9.79 77.05
C THR A 47 -4.27 9.60 76.36
N PRO A 48 -5.36 9.41 77.13
CA PRO A 48 -6.48 8.58 76.65
C PRO A 48 -7.61 9.32 75.92
N ARG A 49 -8.40 8.51 75.22
CA ARG A 49 -9.70 8.88 74.60
C ARG A 49 -10.64 9.58 75.58
N THR A 50 -11.40 10.54 75.06
CA THR A 50 -12.86 10.58 75.32
C THR A 50 -13.62 10.18 74.06
N ARG A 51 -14.81 9.58 74.23
CA ARG A 51 -15.55 8.86 73.19
C ARG A 51 -16.88 9.57 72.95
N ARG A 52 -17.11 10.10 71.74
CA ARG A 52 -18.45 10.47 71.26
C ARG A 52 -18.72 9.75 69.95
N GLU A 53 -19.80 8.98 69.92
CA GLU A 53 -20.09 8.07 68.82
C GLU A 53 -20.99 8.74 67.77
N ALA A 54 -20.59 8.63 66.50
CA ALA A 54 -21.43 8.94 65.35
C ALA A 54 -21.37 7.75 64.39
N ARG A 55 -22.53 7.33 63.86
CA ARG A 55 -22.70 6.06 63.15
C ARG A 55 -21.96 6.03 61.81
N PRO A 56 -21.27 4.93 61.44
CA PRO A 56 -20.60 4.81 60.14
C PRO A 56 -21.62 4.59 59.01
N GLY A 57 -21.90 5.62 58.21
CA GLY A 57 -22.77 5.54 57.03
C GLY A 57 -22.14 4.76 55.87
N ALA A 58 -22.84 3.73 55.37
CA ALA A 58 -22.32 2.80 54.36
C ALA A 58 -22.33 3.39 52.92
N ALA A 59 -21.29 4.19 52.59
CA ALA A 59 -21.22 4.94 51.32
C ALA A 59 -20.02 4.64 50.39
N ARG A 60 -19.12 3.69 50.70
CA ARG A 60 -17.91 3.43 49.87
C ARG A 60 -17.91 2.18 48.97
N GLY A 61 -18.87 1.25 49.11
CA GLY A 61 -18.86 0.00 48.32
C GLY A 61 -19.39 0.08 46.88
N ARG A 62 -20.35 0.98 46.59
CA ARG A 62 -21.18 0.91 45.37
C ARG A 62 -20.40 1.19 44.07
N GLY A 63 -19.40 2.08 44.10
CA GLY A 63 -18.61 2.46 42.92
C GLY A 63 -17.65 1.38 42.41
N TRP A 64 -17.16 0.51 43.29
CA TRP A 64 -16.28 -0.60 42.90
C TRP A 64 -17.08 -1.71 42.21
N LEU A 65 -18.22 -2.09 42.79
CA LEU A 65 -19.14 -3.08 42.21
C LEU A 65 -19.66 -2.66 40.82
N ALA A 66 -19.97 -1.37 40.61
CA ALA A 66 -20.37 -0.88 39.29
C ALA A 66 -19.25 -1.03 38.24
N ARG A 67 -18.00 -0.67 38.59
CA ARG A 67 -16.84 -0.81 37.69
C ARG A 67 -16.50 -2.28 37.42
N ALA A 68 -16.56 -3.13 38.44
CA ALA A 68 -16.36 -4.57 38.29
C ALA A 68 -17.42 -5.19 37.37
N ARG A 69 -18.69 -4.79 37.47
CA ARG A 69 -19.77 -5.27 36.59
C ARG A 69 -19.59 -4.80 35.15
N CYS A 70 -19.15 -3.56 34.90
CA CYS A 70 -18.80 -3.13 33.54
C CYS A 70 -17.58 -3.88 32.97
N ALA A 71 -16.53 -4.09 33.77
CA ALA A 71 -15.36 -4.86 33.35
C ALA A 71 -15.72 -6.32 33.03
N ALA A 72 -16.52 -6.97 33.89
CA ALA A 72 -17.03 -8.32 33.68
C ALA A 72 -17.95 -8.40 32.45
N ALA A 73 -18.79 -7.38 32.20
CA ALA A 73 -19.64 -7.33 31.00
C ALA A 73 -18.81 -7.18 29.70
N VAL A 74 -17.75 -6.36 29.71
CA VAL A 74 -16.84 -6.24 28.56
C VAL A 74 -16.04 -7.53 28.33
N LEU A 75 -15.55 -8.17 29.40
CA LEU A 75 -14.87 -9.47 29.30
C LEU A 75 -15.80 -10.59 28.83
N ALA A 76 -17.06 -10.61 29.29
CA ALA A 76 -18.07 -11.56 28.85
C ALA A 76 -18.48 -11.31 27.39
N ALA A 77 -18.64 -10.06 26.96
CA ALA A 77 -18.90 -9.72 25.56
C ALA A 77 -17.74 -10.12 24.64
N ALA A 78 -16.49 -9.92 25.09
CA ALA A 78 -15.30 -10.39 24.37
C ALA A 78 -15.26 -11.93 24.30
N ALA A 79 -15.59 -12.63 25.39
CA ALA A 79 -15.65 -14.09 25.42
C ALA A 79 -16.74 -14.67 24.50
N LEU A 80 -17.94 -14.08 24.49
CA LEU A 80 -19.00 -14.44 23.55
C LEU A 80 -18.58 -14.18 22.09
N ALA A 81 -17.91 -13.05 21.82
CA ALA A 81 -17.37 -12.76 20.49
C ALA A 81 -16.30 -13.77 20.04
N THR A 82 -15.47 -14.29 20.96
CA THR A 82 -14.52 -15.36 20.61
C THR A 82 -15.20 -16.70 20.34
N LEU A 83 -16.28 -17.04 21.06
CA LEU A 83 -17.03 -18.29 20.85
C LEU A 83 -17.79 -18.32 19.51
N ALA A 84 -18.32 -17.18 19.06
CA ALA A 84 -18.97 -17.04 17.75
C ALA A 84 -17.96 -16.96 16.58
N GLY A 85 -16.66 -16.88 16.85
CA GLY A 85 -15.61 -16.65 15.85
C GLY A 85 -14.92 -17.90 15.32
N CYS A 86 -15.10 -19.08 15.93
CA CYS A 86 -14.44 -20.31 15.49
C CYS A 86 -15.23 -21.03 14.38
N ALA A 87 -14.53 -21.50 13.34
CA ALA A 87 -15.13 -22.29 12.28
C ALA A 87 -14.10 -23.26 11.65
N THR A 88 -14.56 -24.45 11.27
CA THR A 88 -13.72 -25.46 10.61
C THR A 88 -13.23 -24.98 9.25
N ASN A 89 -11.96 -25.25 8.95
CA ASN A 89 -11.35 -25.03 7.65
C ASN A 89 -11.74 -26.16 6.67
N PRO A 90 -12.30 -25.87 5.49
CA PRO A 90 -12.79 -26.90 4.56
C PRO A 90 -11.67 -27.75 3.93
N VAL A 91 -10.42 -27.29 3.97
CA VAL A 91 -9.26 -28.03 3.43
C VAL A 91 -8.50 -28.74 4.55
N THR A 92 -8.14 -28.01 5.62
CA THR A 92 -7.24 -28.54 6.66
C THR A 92 -7.96 -29.31 7.77
N GLY A 93 -9.30 -29.23 7.84
CA GLY A 93 -10.11 -29.83 8.90
C GLY A 93 -9.95 -29.21 10.29
N LYS A 94 -9.07 -28.20 10.44
CA LYS A 94 -8.77 -27.54 11.72
C LYS A 94 -9.88 -26.55 12.09
N GLU A 95 -10.16 -26.41 13.39
CA GLU A 95 -10.91 -25.26 13.89
C GLU A 95 -10.02 -24.03 13.92
N GLU A 96 -10.50 -22.93 13.33
CA GLU A 96 -9.74 -21.71 13.15
C GLU A 96 -10.63 -20.48 13.40
N LEU A 97 -10.02 -19.38 13.87
CA LEU A 97 -10.72 -18.11 13.99
C LEU A 97 -11.07 -17.56 12.59
N ARG A 98 -12.30 -17.07 12.44
CA ARG A 98 -12.88 -16.51 11.22
C ARG A 98 -13.50 -15.15 11.54
N LEU A 99 -12.72 -14.08 11.35
CA LEU A 99 -13.18 -12.69 11.51
C LEU A 99 -13.60 -12.07 10.16
N ILE A 100 -12.99 -12.52 9.07
CA ILE A 100 -13.36 -12.13 7.70
C ILE A 100 -14.33 -13.18 7.16
N PRO A 101 -15.61 -12.85 6.88
CA PRO A 101 -16.56 -13.80 6.31
C PRO A 101 -16.24 -14.09 4.83
N GLU A 102 -16.68 -15.25 4.34
CA GLU A 102 -16.39 -15.69 2.97
C GLU A 102 -16.92 -14.73 1.89
N SER A 103 -18.05 -14.06 2.12
CA SER A 103 -18.55 -13.01 1.24
C SER A 103 -17.58 -11.83 1.11
N MET A 104 -16.89 -11.46 2.19
CA MET A 104 -15.86 -10.43 2.18
C MET A 104 -14.55 -10.92 1.55
N GLU A 105 -14.19 -12.20 1.70
CA GLU A 105 -13.07 -12.80 0.95
C GLU A 105 -13.31 -12.76 -0.57
N ILE A 106 -14.53 -13.13 -1.00
CA ILE A 106 -14.95 -13.11 -2.41
C ILE A 106 -14.97 -11.68 -2.96
N GLU A 107 -15.56 -10.74 -2.21
CA GLU A 107 -15.67 -9.34 -2.64
C GLU A 107 -14.30 -8.67 -2.74
N LEU A 108 -13.46 -8.81 -1.71
CA LEU A 108 -12.10 -8.28 -1.70
C LEU A 108 -11.28 -8.84 -2.88
N GLY A 109 -11.39 -10.14 -3.16
CA GLY A 109 -10.80 -10.76 -4.35
C GLY A 109 -11.31 -10.12 -5.64
N ARG A 110 -12.64 -10.02 -5.80
CA ARG A 110 -13.31 -9.45 -6.98
C ARG A 110 -12.88 -8.01 -7.26
N GLU A 111 -12.83 -7.16 -6.23
CA GLU A 111 -12.42 -5.75 -6.38
C GLU A 111 -10.93 -5.59 -6.72
N ASN A 112 -10.06 -6.38 -6.10
CA ASN A 112 -8.61 -6.20 -6.20
C ASN A 112 -7.97 -6.99 -7.36
N TYR A 113 -8.65 -7.98 -7.93
CA TYR A 113 -8.09 -8.80 -9.01
C TYR A 113 -7.80 -8.04 -10.29
N LEU A 114 -8.62 -7.05 -10.67
CA LEU A 114 -8.27 -6.18 -11.81
C LEU A 114 -7.05 -5.29 -11.48
N PRO A 115 -7.05 -4.46 -10.42
CA PRO A 115 -5.89 -3.68 -10.01
C PRO A 115 -4.58 -4.49 -9.89
N ALA A 116 -4.61 -5.67 -9.29
CA ALA A 116 -3.46 -6.56 -9.13
C ALA A 116 -2.84 -6.94 -10.49
N ARG A 117 -3.65 -7.37 -11.46
CA ARG A 117 -3.21 -7.70 -12.82
C ARG A 117 -2.65 -6.47 -13.55
N GLN A 118 -3.31 -5.33 -13.41
CA GLN A 118 -2.84 -4.06 -14.02
C GLN A 118 -1.45 -3.66 -13.51
N MET A 119 -1.15 -3.85 -12.22
CA MET A 119 0.16 -3.51 -11.64
C MET A 119 1.32 -4.35 -12.20
N GLN A 120 1.05 -5.52 -12.77
CA GLN A 120 2.05 -6.47 -13.31
C GLN A 120 2.01 -6.57 -14.86
N GLY A 121 1.59 -5.50 -15.55
CA GLY A 121 1.59 -5.44 -17.01
C GLY A 121 0.26 -5.74 -17.70
N GLY A 122 -0.80 -6.00 -16.93
CA GLY A 122 -2.13 -6.35 -17.43
C GLY A 122 -2.24 -7.83 -17.84
N ASP A 123 -3.37 -8.20 -18.43
CA ASP A 123 -3.58 -9.54 -18.98
C ASP A 123 -2.74 -9.78 -20.24
N TYR A 124 -2.23 -11.00 -20.40
CA TYR A 124 -1.56 -11.46 -21.60
C TYR A 124 -2.57 -11.80 -22.70
N VAL A 125 -2.65 -10.93 -23.72
CA VAL A 125 -3.66 -11.02 -24.80
C VAL A 125 -3.08 -11.30 -26.18
N ALA A 126 -1.75 -11.30 -26.34
CA ALA A 126 -1.11 -11.54 -27.64
C ALA A 126 -1.31 -12.99 -28.15
N ASP A 127 -1.45 -13.95 -27.23
CA ASP A 127 -1.93 -15.30 -27.49
C ASP A 127 -3.07 -15.69 -26.52
N PRO A 128 -4.35 -15.53 -26.93
CA PRO A 128 -5.51 -15.94 -26.13
C PRO A 128 -5.59 -17.46 -25.89
N GLY A 129 -4.92 -18.28 -26.70
CA GLY A 129 -4.89 -19.74 -26.54
C GLY A 129 -4.14 -20.17 -25.29
N VAL A 130 -3.06 -19.46 -24.94
CA VAL A 130 -2.32 -19.64 -23.68
C VAL A 130 -3.20 -19.32 -22.47
N ALA A 131 -3.92 -18.19 -22.50
CA ALA A 131 -4.84 -17.80 -21.42
C ALA A 131 -6.08 -18.71 -21.32
N ALA A 132 -6.53 -19.31 -22.42
CA ALA A 132 -7.57 -20.34 -22.41
C ALA A 132 -7.08 -21.65 -21.79
N TYR A 133 -5.87 -22.09 -22.16
CA TYR A 133 -5.25 -23.32 -21.65
C TYR A 133 -4.94 -23.26 -20.14
N VAL A 134 -4.48 -22.11 -19.62
CA VAL A 134 -4.30 -21.93 -18.18
C VAL A 134 -5.63 -21.99 -17.41
N ARG A 135 -6.73 -21.47 -17.98
CA ARG A 135 -8.08 -21.62 -17.42
C ARG A 135 -8.61 -23.07 -17.49
N GLU A 136 -8.24 -23.81 -18.52
CA GLU A 136 -8.57 -25.23 -18.69
C GLU A 136 -7.94 -26.10 -17.58
N VAL A 137 -6.63 -25.95 -17.36
CA VAL A 137 -5.90 -26.66 -16.28
C VAL A 137 -6.35 -26.21 -14.90
N GLY A 138 -6.50 -24.89 -14.68
CA GLY A 138 -6.97 -24.34 -13.41
C GLY A 138 -8.41 -24.77 -13.06
N GLY A 139 -9.31 -24.76 -14.04
CA GLY A 139 -10.70 -25.21 -13.86
C GLY A 139 -10.79 -26.70 -13.51
N ARG A 140 -9.97 -27.55 -14.15
CA ARG A 140 -9.88 -28.99 -13.85
C ARG A 140 -9.44 -29.25 -12.40
N LEU A 141 -8.54 -28.43 -11.85
CA LEU A 141 -8.10 -28.52 -10.45
C LEU A 141 -9.16 -27.94 -9.48
N ALA A 142 -9.78 -26.81 -9.82
CA ALA A 142 -10.84 -26.20 -9.01
C ALA A 142 -12.08 -27.10 -8.87
N ALA A 143 -12.34 -27.96 -9.85
CA ALA A 143 -13.42 -28.96 -9.81
C ALA A 143 -13.24 -30.00 -8.67
N VAL A 144 -12.00 -30.27 -8.24
CA VAL A 144 -11.66 -31.27 -7.20
C VAL A 144 -11.16 -30.68 -5.88
N ALA A 145 -11.17 -29.36 -5.74
CA ALA A 145 -10.83 -28.64 -4.51
C ALA A 145 -11.96 -28.75 -3.46
N ASP A 146 -11.61 -28.81 -2.16
CA ASP A 146 -12.58 -29.04 -1.08
C ASP A 146 -13.48 -27.82 -0.80
N ARG A 147 -13.00 -26.60 -1.08
CA ARG A 147 -13.79 -25.35 -0.97
C ARG A 147 -14.32 -24.94 -2.34
N ARG A 148 -15.64 -24.73 -2.45
CA ARG A 148 -16.25 -24.14 -3.66
C ARG A 148 -16.13 -22.62 -3.61
N LEU A 149 -15.33 -22.04 -4.50
CA LEU A 149 -15.17 -20.60 -4.69
C LEU A 149 -15.46 -20.20 -6.14
N PRO A 150 -15.75 -18.93 -6.44
CA PRO A 150 -15.86 -18.40 -7.81
C PRO A 150 -14.47 -18.25 -8.45
N TYR A 151 -13.78 -19.39 -8.61
CA TYR A 151 -12.41 -19.47 -9.10
C TYR A 151 -12.24 -18.83 -10.49
N GLU A 152 -11.18 -18.06 -10.65
CA GLU A 152 -10.87 -17.33 -11.88
C GLU A 152 -9.36 -17.34 -12.10
N PHE A 153 -8.93 -17.69 -13.30
CA PHE A 153 -7.53 -17.84 -13.67
C PHE A 153 -7.19 -16.92 -14.83
N THR A 154 -6.06 -16.21 -14.76
CA THR A 154 -5.51 -15.44 -15.87
C THR A 154 -4.04 -15.75 -16.11
N VAL A 155 -3.52 -15.26 -17.24
CA VAL A 155 -2.08 -15.10 -17.47
C VAL A 155 -1.75 -13.61 -17.45
N VAL A 156 -0.86 -13.21 -16.54
CA VAL A 156 -0.40 -11.82 -16.37
C VAL A 156 0.84 -11.58 -17.24
N ASN A 157 0.91 -10.41 -17.86
CA ASN A 157 1.86 -10.11 -18.92
C ASN A 157 3.28 -9.71 -18.44
N ASP A 158 3.73 -10.28 -17.32
CA ASP A 158 5.04 -10.02 -16.72
C ASP A 158 6.11 -11.03 -17.16
N SER A 159 7.36 -10.57 -17.31
CA SER A 159 8.53 -11.44 -17.51
C SER A 159 9.04 -12.06 -16.21
N GLU A 160 8.68 -11.50 -15.05
CA GLU A 160 9.11 -12.05 -13.77
C GLU A 160 8.32 -13.33 -13.43
N PRO A 161 8.98 -14.50 -13.29
CA PRO A 161 8.30 -15.74 -12.92
C PRO A 161 7.68 -15.65 -11.54
N ASN A 162 6.35 -15.72 -11.48
CA ASN A 162 5.57 -15.78 -10.25
C ASN A 162 4.19 -16.39 -10.54
N ALA A 163 3.51 -16.83 -9.49
CA ALA A 163 2.07 -17.04 -9.45
C ALA A 163 1.53 -16.43 -8.14
N TRP A 164 0.22 -16.24 -8.04
CA TRP A 164 -0.41 -15.76 -6.80
C TRP A 164 -1.92 -16.02 -6.78
N ALA A 165 -2.44 -16.24 -5.58
CA ALA A 165 -3.86 -16.21 -5.24
C ALA A 165 -4.22 -14.99 -4.38
N LEU A 166 -5.33 -14.33 -4.73
CA LEU A 166 -6.07 -13.46 -3.81
C LEU A 166 -7.19 -14.26 -3.11
N PRO A 167 -7.72 -13.76 -1.97
CA PRO A 167 -8.96 -14.29 -1.38
C PRO A 167 -10.10 -14.42 -2.41
N GLY A 168 -11.04 -15.34 -2.16
CA GLY A 168 -12.15 -15.58 -3.08
C GLY A 168 -11.82 -16.40 -4.35
N GLY A 169 -10.58 -16.91 -4.48
CA GLY A 169 -10.21 -17.83 -5.58
C GLY A 169 -9.73 -17.14 -6.86
N LYS A 170 -9.24 -15.89 -6.77
CA LYS A 170 -8.73 -15.14 -7.93
C LYS A 170 -7.23 -15.38 -8.10
N ILE A 171 -6.85 -16.13 -9.13
CA ILE A 171 -5.51 -16.70 -9.28
C ILE A 171 -4.88 -16.20 -10.60
N ALA A 172 -3.58 -15.93 -10.57
CA ALA A 172 -2.83 -15.55 -11.76
C ALA A 172 -1.48 -16.28 -11.84
N VAL A 173 -1.02 -16.51 -13.06
CA VAL A 173 0.34 -16.93 -13.36
C VAL A 173 1.00 -15.91 -14.29
N ASN A 174 2.23 -15.50 -13.99
CA ASN A 174 2.96 -14.60 -14.86
C ASN A 174 3.49 -15.36 -16.09
N ARG A 175 3.44 -14.73 -17.28
CA ARG A 175 4.02 -15.23 -18.54
C ARG A 175 5.45 -15.74 -18.34
N GLY A 176 6.26 -15.05 -17.51
CA GLY A 176 7.61 -15.44 -17.13
C GLY A 176 7.74 -16.87 -16.55
N LEU A 177 6.76 -17.33 -15.76
CA LEU A 177 6.82 -18.67 -15.14
C LEU A 177 6.54 -19.78 -16.16
N LEU A 178 5.70 -19.50 -17.16
CA LEU A 178 5.40 -20.45 -18.24
C LEU A 178 6.63 -20.82 -19.09
N TYR A 179 7.69 -20.00 -19.06
CA TYR A 179 8.99 -20.30 -19.69
C TYR A 179 9.88 -21.29 -18.90
N ILE A 180 9.54 -21.60 -17.64
CA ILE A 180 10.35 -22.41 -16.71
C ILE A 180 9.75 -23.81 -16.50
N LEU A 181 8.42 -23.89 -16.51
CA LEU A 181 7.71 -25.17 -16.42
C LEU A 181 7.90 -25.94 -17.73
N GLU A 182 8.12 -27.25 -17.63
CA GLU A 182 8.43 -28.10 -18.78
C GLU A 182 7.21 -28.87 -19.32
N ASP A 183 6.19 -29.06 -18.48
CA ASP A 183 5.00 -29.85 -18.78
C ASP A 183 3.75 -29.40 -18.01
N GLU A 184 2.60 -29.98 -18.38
CA GLU A 184 1.28 -29.57 -17.87
C GLU A 184 1.11 -29.90 -16.39
N ALA A 185 1.73 -30.98 -15.90
CA ALA A 185 1.70 -31.32 -14.49
C ALA A 185 2.53 -30.36 -13.62
N GLU A 186 3.61 -29.78 -14.14
CA GLU A 186 4.32 -28.69 -13.45
C GLU A 186 3.46 -27.41 -13.37
N LEU A 187 2.67 -27.09 -14.42
CA LEU A 187 1.67 -26.03 -14.35
C LEU A 187 0.54 -26.37 -13.37
N ALA A 188 0.08 -27.63 -13.36
CA ALA A 188 -0.94 -28.09 -12.44
C ALA A 188 -0.45 -28.02 -10.98
N ALA A 189 0.83 -28.30 -10.71
CA ALA A 189 1.43 -28.12 -9.39
C ALA A 189 1.32 -26.66 -8.92
N VAL A 190 1.78 -25.70 -9.73
CA VAL A 190 1.67 -24.26 -9.42
C VAL A 190 0.21 -23.84 -9.17
N LEU A 191 -0.70 -24.19 -10.08
CA LEU A 191 -2.10 -23.79 -9.94
C LEU A 191 -2.79 -24.47 -8.76
N SER A 192 -2.43 -25.72 -8.41
CA SER A 192 -2.97 -26.41 -7.23
C SER A 192 -2.50 -25.79 -5.92
N HIS A 193 -1.24 -25.33 -5.84
CA HIS A 193 -0.68 -24.59 -4.71
C HIS A 193 -1.48 -23.31 -4.44
N GLU A 194 -1.71 -22.52 -5.48
CA GLU A 194 -2.50 -21.27 -5.39
C GLU A 194 -3.98 -21.52 -5.09
N ILE A 195 -4.56 -22.61 -5.63
CA ILE A 195 -5.93 -23.04 -5.28
C ILE A 195 -6.03 -23.34 -3.78
N VAL A 196 -5.02 -23.96 -3.17
CA VAL A 196 -5.00 -24.20 -1.71
C VAL A 196 -4.81 -22.89 -0.93
N HIS A 197 -3.96 -21.96 -1.35
CA HIS A 197 -3.83 -20.65 -0.68
C HIS A 197 -5.17 -19.90 -0.58
N ALA A 198 -6.00 -19.98 -1.62
CA ALA A 198 -7.38 -19.47 -1.59
C ALA A 198 -8.34 -20.38 -0.77
N ALA A 199 -8.29 -21.70 -0.96
CA ALA A 199 -9.21 -22.64 -0.33
C ALA A 199 -9.02 -22.74 1.19
N ALA A 200 -7.78 -22.88 1.66
CA ALA A 200 -7.40 -22.97 3.07
C ALA A 200 -7.32 -21.60 3.77
N ARG A 201 -7.83 -20.53 3.13
CA ARG A 201 -7.94 -19.15 3.65
C ARG A 201 -6.60 -18.46 3.98
N HIS A 202 -5.47 -18.82 3.35
CA HIS A 202 -4.14 -18.35 3.78
C HIS A 202 -3.98 -16.82 3.73
N GLY A 203 -4.47 -16.16 2.68
CA GLY A 203 -4.47 -14.70 2.59
C GLY A 203 -5.42 -14.03 3.60
N ALA A 204 -6.61 -14.59 3.80
CA ALA A 204 -7.58 -14.08 4.79
C ALA A 204 -7.01 -14.22 6.22
N LYS A 205 -6.42 -15.36 6.58
CA LYS A 205 -5.70 -15.58 7.85
C LYS A 205 -4.59 -14.55 8.07
N ALA A 206 -3.83 -14.19 7.04
CA ALA A 206 -2.80 -13.16 7.13
C ALA A 206 -3.39 -11.77 7.43
N MET A 207 -4.52 -11.43 6.81
CA MET A 207 -5.26 -10.19 7.10
C MET A 207 -5.89 -10.19 8.50
N GLU A 208 -6.52 -11.28 8.93
CA GLU A 208 -7.12 -11.45 10.26
C GLU A 208 -6.06 -11.22 11.36
N ARG A 209 -4.85 -11.79 11.20
CA ARG A 209 -3.70 -11.54 12.07
C ARG A 209 -3.28 -10.07 12.06
N GLY A 210 -3.23 -9.42 10.89
CA GLY A 210 -2.91 -8.00 10.75
C GLY A 210 -3.91 -7.08 11.46
N LEU A 211 -5.21 -7.33 11.28
CA LEU A 211 -6.30 -6.59 11.94
C LEU A 211 -6.26 -6.77 13.46
N LEU A 212 -5.99 -7.98 13.96
CA LEU A 212 -5.84 -8.24 15.40
C LEU A 212 -4.63 -7.51 15.99
N LEU A 213 -3.49 -7.48 15.30
CA LEU A 213 -2.31 -6.72 15.74
C LEU A 213 -2.58 -5.21 15.76
N MET A 214 -3.25 -4.68 14.74
CA MET A 214 -3.65 -3.27 14.68
C MET A 214 -4.65 -2.91 15.81
N GLY A 215 -5.63 -3.78 16.07
CA GLY A 215 -6.58 -3.62 17.18
C GLY A 215 -5.90 -3.66 18.55
N ALA A 216 -4.94 -4.57 18.75
CA ALA A 216 -4.15 -4.64 19.97
C ALA A 216 -3.30 -3.37 20.19
N VAL A 217 -2.64 -2.86 19.14
CA VAL A 217 -1.91 -1.58 19.20
C VAL A 217 -2.87 -0.43 19.54
N ALA A 218 -4.03 -0.33 18.90
CA ALA A 218 -5.02 0.70 19.19
C ALA A 218 -5.53 0.65 20.64
N LEU A 219 -5.74 -0.54 21.20
CA LEU A 219 -6.12 -0.73 22.61
C LEU A 219 -5.00 -0.31 23.57
N VAL A 220 -3.74 -0.64 23.27
CA VAL A 220 -2.57 -0.20 24.07
C VAL A 220 -2.40 1.32 24.01
N SER A 221 -2.54 1.93 22.83
CA SER A 221 -2.51 3.39 22.67
C SER A 221 -3.65 4.08 23.40
N ALA A 222 -4.88 3.53 23.37
CA ALA A 222 -6.02 4.05 24.11
C ALA A 222 -5.90 3.86 25.64
N ALA A 223 -5.20 2.82 26.10
CA ALA A 223 -4.86 2.65 27.52
C ALA A 223 -3.80 3.66 27.99
N ALA A 224 -2.88 4.06 27.11
CA ALA A 224 -1.87 5.09 27.38
C ALA A 224 -2.43 6.53 27.30
N GLU A 225 -3.28 6.84 26.32
CA GLU A 225 -3.89 8.16 26.14
C GLU A 225 -5.26 8.28 26.81
N ARG A 226 -5.32 8.86 28.03
CA ARG A 226 -6.59 9.36 28.63
C ARG A 226 -7.13 10.62 27.92
N ARG A 227 -7.27 10.59 26.59
CA ARG A 227 -7.98 11.59 25.77
C ARG A 227 -8.41 10.94 24.45
N GLY A 228 -9.67 11.15 24.07
CA GLY A 228 -10.30 10.40 22.98
C GLY A 228 -9.70 10.69 21.61
N LYS A 229 -9.22 9.63 20.95
CA LYS A 229 -9.01 9.52 19.50
C LYS A 229 -9.67 8.22 19.03
N ALA A 230 -10.87 8.33 18.45
CA ALA A 230 -11.53 7.21 17.77
C ALA A 230 -11.44 7.30 16.23
N ASP A 231 -10.92 8.43 15.71
CA ASP A 231 -10.93 8.78 14.28
C ASP A 231 -9.82 8.09 13.47
N GLU A 232 -8.63 7.87 14.04
CA GLU A 232 -7.46 7.38 13.28
C GLU A 232 -7.69 5.97 12.72
N THR A 233 -8.52 5.15 13.37
CA THR A 233 -8.87 3.79 12.92
C THR A 233 -9.69 3.80 11.61
N ALA A 234 -10.50 4.83 11.37
CA ALA A 234 -11.29 4.96 10.14
C ALA A 234 -10.42 5.30 8.92
N GLY A 235 -9.26 5.95 9.13
CA GLY A 235 -8.34 6.33 8.06
C GLY A 235 -7.80 5.15 7.25
N MET A 236 -7.66 3.97 7.86
CA MET A 236 -7.20 2.76 7.16
C MET A 236 -8.26 2.14 6.22
N LEU A 237 -9.53 2.55 6.30
CA LEU A 237 -10.56 2.16 5.34
C LEU A 237 -10.64 3.09 4.10
N ALA A 238 -9.89 4.21 4.11
CA ALA A 238 -9.78 5.12 2.97
C ALA A 238 -8.65 4.72 1.98
N VAL A 239 -8.10 3.51 2.11
CA VAL A 239 -7.02 3.00 1.24
C VAL A 239 -7.59 2.61 -0.12
N GLY A 240 -7.20 3.34 -1.17
CA GLY A 240 -7.67 3.09 -2.54
C GLY A 240 -7.26 1.71 -3.07
N ALA A 241 -8.10 1.12 -3.93
CA ALA A 241 -7.98 -0.28 -4.37
C ALA A 241 -6.60 -0.70 -4.91
N ALA A 242 -5.88 0.19 -5.61
CA ALA A 242 -4.50 -0.09 -6.06
C ALA A 242 -3.53 -0.36 -4.89
N GLN A 243 -3.70 0.32 -3.76
CA GLN A 243 -2.88 0.14 -2.55
C GLN A 243 -3.34 -1.08 -1.73
N VAL A 244 -4.63 -1.44 -1.77
CA VAL A 244 -5.13 -2.71 -1.19
C VAL A 244 -4.56 -3.89 -2.00
N ALA A 245 -4.68 -3.87 -3.32
CA ALA A 245 -4.09 -4.89 -4.20
C ALA A 245 -2.56 -5.00 -4.02
N ALA A 246 -1.85 -3.89 -3.85
CA ALA A 246 -0.43 -3.89 -3.53
C ALA A 246 -0.10 -4.59 -2.19
N VAL A 247 -0.94 -4.42 -1.16
CA VAL A 247 -0.80 -5.11 0.13
C VAL A 247 -1.08 -6.60 -0.02
N LEU A 248 -2.11 -6.98 -0.78
CA LEU A 248 -2.46 -8.40 -1.01
C LEU A 248 -1.37 -9.13 -1.80
N LEU A 249 -0.87 -8.55 -2.90
CA LEU A 249 0.27 -9.09 -3.66
C LEU A 249 1.59 -9.11 -2.87
N GLY A 250 1.70 -8.28 -1.83
CA GLY A 250 2.86 -8.24 -0.93
C GLY A 250 2.79 -9.19 0.26
N GLN A 251 1.73 -9.99 0.40
CA GLN A 251 1.60 -10.94 1.51
C GLN A 251 2.64 -12.06 1.43
N LYS A 252 3.03 -12.58 2.60
CA LYS A 252 3.92 -13.73 2.74
C LYS A 252 3.25 -14.77 3.61
N TYR A 253 3.21 -16.00 3.13
CA TYR A 253 2.59 -17.11 3.84
C TYR A 253 3.52 -17.69 4.91
N SER A 254 2.94 -18.24 5.98
CA SER A 254 3.70 -18.94 7.02
C SER A 254 4.21 -20.29 6.52
N ARG A 255 5.27 -20.84 7.12
CA ARG A 255 5.81 -22.16 6.73
C ARG A 255 4.75 -23.26 6.76
N ASP A 256 3.81 -23.19 7.69
CA ASP A 256 2.65 -24.10 7.76
C ASP A 256 1.72 -23.97 6.56
N ALA A 257 1.45 -22.75 6.11
CA ALA A 257 0.58 -22.49 4.96
C ALA A 257 1.23 -22.96 3.65
N GLU A 258 2.56 -22.83 3.52
CA GLU A 258 3.31 -23.43 2.40
C GLU A 258 3.29 -24.97 2.45
N ARG A 259 3.42 -25.59 3.62
CA ARG A 259 3.33 -27.06 3.79
C ARG A 259 1.91 -27.59 3.55
N GLU A 260 0.88 -26.84 3.95
CA GLU A 260 -0.52 -27.15 3.64
C GLU A 260 -0.78 -27.02 2.14
N ALA A 261 -0.29 -25.96 1.49
CA ALA A 261 -0.40 -25.78 0.05
C ALA A 261 0.32 -26.88 -0.76
N ASP A 262 1.53 -27.28 -0.36
CA ASP A 262 2.24 -28.44 -0.93
C ASP A 262 1.39 -29.73 -0.78
N HIS A 263 0.92 -30.02 0.44
CA HIS A 263 0.24 -31.28 0.76
C HIS A 263 -1.11 -31.43 0.04
N TYR A 264 -1.95 -30.40 0.07
CA TYR A 264 -3.28 -30.43 -0.54
C TYR A 264 -3.22 -30.14 -2.05
N GLY A 265 -2.21 -29.41 -2.53
CA GLY A 265 -1.97 -29.23 -3.96
C GLY A 265 -1.69 -30.56 -4.65
N MET A 266 -0.77 -31.37 -4.09
CA MET A 266 -0.49 -32.73 -4.58
C MET A 266 -1.71 -33.66 -4.52
N LEU A 267 -2.60 -33.50 -3.53
CA LEU A 267 -3.89 -34.20 -3.50
C LEU A 267 -4.82 -33.76 -4.64
N TYR A 268 -4.92 -32.45 -4.92
CA TYR A 268 -5.76 -31.93 -5.99
C TYR A 268 -5.23 -32.32 -7.38
N MET A 269 -3.90 -32.37 -7.56
CA MET A 269 -3.28 -32.97 -8.74
C MET A 269 -3.72 -34.43 -8.93
N ALA A 270 -3.56 -35.27 -7.89
CA ALA A 270 -3.94 -36.68 -7.95
C ALA A 270 -5.44 -36.88 -8.25
N ARG A 271 -6.32 -36.15 -7.55
CA ARG A 271 -7.78 -36.17 -7.78
C ARG A 271 -8.16 -35.69 -9.19
N ALA A 272 -7.42 -34.74 -9.76
CA ALA A 272 -7.62 -34.26 -11.13
C ALA A 272 -7.05 -35.21 -12.20
N GLY A 273 -6.23 -36.20 -11.83
CA GLY A 273 -5.53 -37.12 -12.73
C GLY A 273 -4.16 -36.66 -13.22
N TYR A 274 -3.59 -35.60 -12.64
CA TYR A 274 -2.21 -35.15 -12.88
C TYR A 274 -1.22 -35.94 -12.03
N ASP A 275 -0.04 -36.23 -12.58
CA ASP A 275 1.05 -36.88 -11.83
C ASP A 275 1.59 -35.97 -10.70
N PRO A 276 1.40 -36.31 -9.42
CA PRO A 276 1.86 -35.48 -8.30
C PRO A 276 3.39 -35.39 -8.21
N ALA A 277 4.15 -36.28 -8.86
CA ALA A 277 5.61 -36.21 -8.88
C ALA A 277 6.12 -34.94 -9.59
N ALA A 278 5.31 -34.28 -10.43
CA ALA A 278 5.65 -33.01 -11.03
C ALA A 278 5.80 -31.88 -10.00
N ALA A 279 5.08 -31.91 -8.88
CA ALA A 279 5.27 -30.96 -7.79
C ALA A 279 6.65 -31.11 -7.15
N VAL A 280 7.07 -32.36 -6.91
CA VAL A 280 8.42 -32.70 -6.41
C VAL A 280 9.49 -32.27 -7.43
N SER A 281 9.32 -32.61 -8.71
CA SER A 281 10.22 -32.20 -9.80
C SER A 281 10.40 -30.68 -9.86
N LEU A 282 9.32 -29.92 -9.68
CA LEU A 282 9.33 -28.46 -9.69
C LEU A 282 10.04 -27.87 -8.45
N GLN A 283 9.75 -28.37 -7.25
CA GLN A 283 10.44 -27.92 -6.04
C GLN A 283 11.95 -28.21 -6.10
N GLU A 284 12.34 -29.39 -6.57
CA GLU A 284 13.74 -29.79 -6.77
C GLU A 284 14.44 -28.90 -7.80
N LYS A 285 13.76 -28.55 -8.91
CA LYS A 285 14.26 -27.63 -9.94
C LYS A 285 14.51 -26.23 -9.37
N LEU A 286 13.55 -25.68 -8.63
CA LEU A 286 13.68 -24.38 -7.97
C LEU A 286 14.78 -24.38 -6.88
N LEU A 287 14.91 -25.48 -6.14
CA LEU A 287 15.96 -25.66 -5.15
C LEU A 287 17.35 -25.76 -5.82
N ARG A 288 17.49 -26.48 -6.93
CA ARG A 288 18.76 -26.56 -7.67
C ARG A 288 19.19 -25.18 -8.19
N LEU A 289 18.27 -24.44 -8.83
CA LEU A 289 18.52 -23.07 -9.32
C LEU A 289 18.93 -22.08 -8.20
N LYS A 290 18.52 -22.36 -6.94
CA LYS A 290 18.89 -21.59 -5.74
C LYS A 290 20.29 -21.94 -5.20
N HIS A 291 20.84 -23.12 -5.54
CA HIS A 291 22.16 -23.58 -5.10
C HIS A 291 23.23 -23.55 -6.22
N GLU A 292 22.83 -23.41 -7.49
CA GLU A 292 23.73 -23.22 -8.63
C GLU A 292 24.60 -21.94 -8.46
N LYS A 293 25.92 -22.12 -8.31
CA LYS A 293 26.86 -21.01 -8.04
C LYS A 293 26.99 -20.06 -9.23
N GLY A 294 26.33 -18.90 -9.13
CA GLY A 294 26.45 -17.81 -10.08
C GLY A 294 25.68 -16.57 -9.62
N ALA A 295 25.61 -15.55 -10.48
CA ALA A 295 24.69 -14.45 -10.25
C ALA A 295 23.26 -14.93 -10.53
N HIS A 296 22.57 -15.46 -9.50
CA HIS A 296 21.17 -15.87 -9.63
C HIS A 296 20.37 -14.71 -10.27
N PRO A 297 19.64 -14.95 -11.36
CA PRO A 297 18.84 -13.90 -11.97
C PRO A 297 17.76 -13.51 -10.96
N GLY A 298 17.80 -12.28 -10.44
CA GLY A 298 17.11 -11.89 -9.20
C GLY A 298 15.58 -12.04 -9.20
N TRP A 299 14.96 -12.44 -10.32
CA TRP A 299 13.59 -12.94 -10.32
C TRP A 299 13.43 -14.19 -9.43
N LEU A 300 14.45 -15.06 -9.34
CA LEU A 300 14.40 -16.27 -8.52
C LEU A 300 14.34 -15.92 -7.02
N GLU A 301 15.11 -14.92 -6.61
CA GLU A 301 15.05 -14.36 -5.25
C GLU A 301 13.65 -13.81 -4.93
N ARG A 302 12.95 -13.21 -5.92
CA ARG A 302 11.59 -12.70 -5.75
C ARG A 302 10.54 -13.82 -5.67
N LEU A 303 10.59 -14.81 -6.57
CA LEU A 303 9.75 -16.01 -6.54
C LEU A 303 9.90 -16.77 -5.21
N LEU A 304 11.12 -16.92 -4.72
CA LEU A 304 11.41 -17.56 -3.43
C LEU A 304 11.20 -16.62 -2.22
N SER A 305 10.83 -15.35 -2.47
CA SER A 305 10.42 -14.39 -1.43
C SER A 305 8.94 -14.50 -1.07
N SER A 306 8.08 -14.83 -2.05
CA SER A 306 6.67 -15.19 -1.84
C SER A 306 6.55 -16.64 -1.37
N HIS A 307 7.21 -17.59 -2.04
CA HIS A 307 7.14 -19.03 -1.74
C HIS A 307 8.52 -19.65 -1.48
N PRO A 308 9.04 -19.61 -0.23
CA PRO A 308 10.40 -20.08 0.06
C PRO A 308 10.56 -21.60 -0.06
N THR A 309 11.34 -22.07 -1.04
CA THR A 309 11.71 -23.49 -1.17
C THR A 309 12.86 -23.89 -0.23
N SER A 310 12.81 -25.11 0.29
CA SER A 310 13.79 -25.70 1.21
C SER A 310 13.88 -27.22 1.01
N GLU A 311 15.00 -27.82 1.43
CA GLU A 311 15.15 -29.28 1.48
C GLU A 311 14.06 -29.95 2.33
N GLU A 312 13.67 -29.32 3.45
CA GLU A 312 12.55 -29.75 4.29
C GLU A 312 11.25 -29.96 3.48
N ARG A 313 10.89 -28.99 2.63
CA ARG A 313 9.70 -29.10 1.76
C ARG A 313 9.85 -30.20 0.72
N VAL A 314 11.02 -30.31 0.08
CA VAL A 314 11.29 -31.35 -0.92
C VAL A 314 11.17 -32.76 -0.30
N GLN A 315 11.74 -33.00 0.89
CA GLN A 315 11.62 -34.31 1.54
C GLN A 315 10.18 -34.57 2.04
N ALA A 316 9.46 -33.54 2.51
CA ALA A 316 8.05 -33.68 2.87
C ALA A 316 7.16 -34.00 1.64
N ALA A 317 7.41 -33.36 0.50
CA ALA A 317 6.72 -33.61 -0.76
C ALA A 317 7.03 -35.02 -1.31
N ARG A 318 8.28 -35.49 -1.22
CA ARG A 318 8.68 -36.88 -1.53
C ARG A 318 7.98 -37.90 -0.63
N ALA A 319 7.96 -37.65 0.69
CA ALA A 319 7.24 -38.50 1.65
C ALA A 319 5.74 -38.52 1.38
N ARG A 320 5.15 -37.40 0.93
CA ARG A 320 3.75 -37.33 0.52
C ARG A 320 3.49 -38.07 -0.79
N LEU A 321 4.38 -37.95 -1.79
CA LEU A 321 4.28 -38.67 -3.06
C LEU A 321 4.20 -40.19 -2.86
N ALA A 322 4.96 -40.73 -1.89
CA ALA A 322 4.91 -42.16 -1.55
C ALA A 322 3.56 -42.65 -1.00
N GLN A 323 2.66 -41.74 -0.61
CA GLN A 323 1.32 -42.02 -0.08
C GLN A 323 0.20 -41.74 -1.08
N LEU A 324 0.53 -41.25 -2.29
CA LEU A 324 -0.44 -40.90 -3.32
C LEU A 324 -0.49 -41.98 -4.42
N PRO A 325 -1.57 -42.04 -5.23
CA PRO A 325 -1.60 -42.87 -6.43
C PRO A 325 -0.40 -42.58 -7.33
N ARG A 326 0.24 -43.65 -7.83
CA ARG A 326 1.40 -43.52 -8.72
C ARG A 326 0.96 -43.25 -10.16
N GLY A 327 1.67 -42.34 -10.83
CA GLY A 327 1.38 -41.96 -12.21
C GLY A 327 0.29 -40.88 -12.31
N GLY A 328 -0.28 -40.75 -13.51
CA GLY A 328 -1.12 -39.62 -13.91
C GLY A 328 -0.56 -38.92 -15.14
N GLU A 329 -1.25 -37.89 -15.64
CA GLU A 329 -0.81 -37.15 -16.81
C GLU A 329 0.36 -36.21 -16.48
N ARG A 330 1.43 -36.24 -17.28
CA ARG A 330 2.42 -35.14 -17.36
C ARG A 330 2.04 -34.07 -18.38
N GLY A 331 1.39 -34.45 -19.49
CA GLY A 331 0.96 -33.53 -20.55
C GLY A 331 2.09 -32.80 -21.32
N ARG A 332 3.35 -33.25 -21.27
CA ARG A 332 4.52 -32.54 -21.82
C ARG A 332 4.39 -32.11 -23.30
N GLY A 333 3.87 -32.98 -24.16
CA GLY A 333 3.61 -32.63 -25.57
C GLY A 333 2.50 -31.59 -25.72
N ARG A 334 1.41 -31.74 -24.95
CA ARG A 334 0.25 -30.83 -24.93
C ARG A 334 0.65 -29.43 -24.44
N TYR A 335 1.43 -29.35 -23.38
CA TYR A 335 2.01 -28.11 -22.86
C TYR A 335 2.89 -27.38 -23.89
N ARG A 336 3.84 -28.11 -24.51
CA ARG A 336 4.71 -27.53 -25.55
C ARG A 336 3.94 -27.04 -26.77
N ALA A 337 2.90 -27.78 -27.21
CA ALA A 337 2.05 -27.37 -28.32
C ALA A 337 1.20 -26.14 -27.97
N ARG A 338 0.54 -26.13 -26.80
CA ARG A 338 -0.31 -25.01 -26.33
C ARG A 338 0.48 -23.72 -26.06
N LEU A 339 1.79 -23.81 -25.79
CA LEU A 339 2.67 -22.65 -25.59
C LEU A 339 3.61 -22.35 -26.77
N ALA A 340 3.48 -23.02 -27.92
CA ALA A 340 4.47 -22.97 -28.99
C ALA A 340 4.81 -21.53 -29.43
N ARG A 341 3.80 -20.69 -29.69
CA ARG A 341 3.96 -19.26 -30.04
C ARG A 341 4.61 -18.45 -28.92
N LEU A 342 4.24 -18.69 -27.66
CA LEU A 342 4.82 -17.99 -26.51
C LEU A 342 6.32 -18.32 -26.36
N LEU A 343 6.70 -19.59 -26.57
CA LEU A 343 8.09 -20.04 -26.53
C LEU A 343 8.90 -19.48 -27.71
N GLU A 344 8.34 -19.49 -28.91
CA GLU A 344 8.93 -18.91 -30.13
C GLU A 344 9.15 -17.39 -30.00
N THR A 345 8.16 -16.66 -29.48
CA THR A 345 8.22 -15.19 -29.36
C THR A 345 9.01 -14.69 -28.16
N ARG A 346 9.55 -15.56 -27.30
CA ARG A 346 10.41 -15.23 -26.16
C ARG A 346 11.52 -14.20 -26.47
N PRO A 347 12.26 -14.24 -27.59
CA PRO A 347 13.29 -13.25 -27.93
C PRO A 347 12.76 -11.82 -28.19
N ALA A 348 11.44 -11.66 -28.32
CA ALA A 348 10.76 -10.36 -28.35
C ALA A 348 10.64 -9.79 -26.93
N TYR A 349 10.20 -10.59 -25.96
CA TYR A 349 10.09 -10.19 -24.56
C TYR A 349 11.46 -9.88 -23.94
N GLU A 350 12.48 -10.69 -24.24
CA GLU A 350 13.87 -10.40 -23.85
C GLU A 350 14.39 -9.07 -24.45
N ALA A 351 13.96 -8.73 -25.67
CA ALA A 351 14.27 -7.43 -26.28
C ALA A 351 13.50 -6.28 -25.62
N TYR A 352 12.23 -6.48 -25.27
CA TYR A 352 11.41 -5.52 -24.53
C TYR A 352 11.97 -5.23 -23.14
N ASP A 353 12.35 -6.24 -22.36
CA ASP A 353 12.93 -6.07 -21.02
C ASP A 353 14.29 -5.34 -21.08
N ALA A 354 15.14 -5.70 -22.06
CA ALA A 354 16.37 -4.96 -22.33
C ALA A 354 16.09 -3.51 -22.77
N GLY A 355 14.97 -3.26 -23.45
CA GLY A 355 14.52 -1.94 -23.86
C GLY A 355 13.98 -1.09 -22.70
N ARG A 356 13.17 -1.68 -21.80
CA ARG A 356 12.74 -1.09 -20.53
C ARG A 356 13.94 -0.72 -19.67
N LYS A 357 14.87 -1.66 -19.44
CA LYS A 357 16.13 -1.40 -18.73
C LYS A 357 16.91 -0.26 -19.36
N ALA A 358 16.98 -0.21 -20.70
CA ALA A 358 17.64 0.86 -21.43
C ALA A 358 16.98 2.24 -21.23
N LEU A 359 15.66 2.31 -21.12
CA LEU A 359 14.92 3.57 -20.90
C LEU A 359 14.92 4.01 -19.42
N GLU A 360 14.55 3.09 -18.53
CA GLU A 360 14.31 3.35 -17.11
C GLU A 360 15.61 3.49 -16.32
N LYS A 361 16.58 2.59 -16.54
CA LYS A 361 17.80 2.48 -15.73
C LYS A 361 19.02 3.08 -16.43
N GLU A 362 19.20 2.86 -17.74
CA GLU A 362 20.32 3.43 -18.50
C GLU A 362 20.06 4.85 -19.06
N ARG A 363 18.81 5.33 -19.08
CA ARG A 363 18.40 6.62 -19.70
C ARG A 363 18.79 6.77 -21.18
N ARG A 364 18.76 5.68 -21.95
CA ARG A 364 19.15 5.62 -23.37
C ARG A 364 17.92 5.37 -24.28
N PRO A 365 17.04 6.36 -24.51
CA PRO A 365 15.81 6.15 -25.27
C PRO A 365 16.04 5.73 -26.73
N ARG A 366 17.15 6.11 -27.37
CA ARG A 366 17.52 5.60 -28.71
C ARG A 366 17.79 4.07 -28.71
N LYS A 367 18.35 3.52 -27.62
CA LYS A 367 18.55 2.06 -27.44
C LYS A 367 17.20 1.38 -27.18
N ALA A 368 16.37 1.96 -26.33
CA ALA A 368 15.03 1.46 -26.03
C ALA A 368 14.15 1.38 -27.28
N LEU A 369 14.09 2.44 -28.09
CA LEU A 369 13.31 2.48 -29.34
C LEU A 369 13.73 1.38 -30.33
N ARG A 370 15.03 1.15 -30.50
CA ARG A 370 15.53 0.07 -31.38
C ARG A 370 15.14 -1.32 -30.87
N LEU A 371 15.10 -1.50 -29.55
CA LEU A 371 14.76 -2.77 -28.91
C LEU A 371 13.25 -3.03 -28.92
N ALA A 372 12.41 -2.02 -28.65
CA ALA A 372 10.96 -2.09 -28.85
C ALA A 372 10.62 -2.48 -30.29
N ARG A 373 11.23 -1.81 -31.27
CA ARG A 373 11.09 -2.15 -32.70
C ARG A 373 11.61 -3.54 -33.06
N LYS A 374 12.59 -4.11 -32.34
CA LYS A 374 12.98 -5.52 -32.51
C LYS A 374 11.86 -6.44 -32.02
N ALA A 375 11.31 -6.16 -30.84
CA ALA A 375 10.22 -6.94 -30.26
C ALA A 375 8.96 -6.94 -31.15
N ILE A 376 8.52 -5.75 -31.62
CA ILE A 376 7.38 -5.59 -32.54
C ILE A 376 7.56 -6.37 -33.85
N ARG A 377 8.78 -6.52 -34.37
CA ARG A 377 9.03 -7.32 -35.59
C ARG A 377 8.96 -8.84 -35.37
N ILE A 378 9.01 -9.30 -34.12
CA ILE A 378 8.95 -10.74 -33.78
C ILE A 378 7.52 -11.09 -33.35
N GLU A 379 6.90 -10.27 -32.51
CA GLU A 379 5.48 -10.37 -32.16
C GLU A 379 4.82 -8.98 -32.25
N PRO A 380 4.18 -8.64 -33.38
CA PRO A 380 3.54 -7.34 -33.57
C PRO A 380 2.23 -7.19 -32.78
N ARG A 381 1.66 -8.28 -32.24
CA ARG A 381 0.37 -8.26 -31.50
C ARG A 381 0.52 -7.86 -30.03
N GLU A 382 1.74 -7.72 -29.52
CA GLU A 382 1.99 -7.42 -28.11
C GLU A 382 1.97 -5.91 -27.82
N ALA A 383 0.90 -5.45 -27.17
CA ALA A 383 0.66 -4.08 -26.76
C ALA A 383 1.81 -3.46 -25.93
N LEU A 384 2.46 -4.25 -25.07
CA LEU A 384 3.59 -3.78 -24.24
C LEU A 384 4.75 -3.25 -25.09
N PHE A 385 5.00 -3.83 -26.26
CA PHE A 385 6.12 -3.43 -27.11
C PHE A 385 5.85 -2.09 -27.80
N HIS A 386 4.62 -1.86 -28.26
CA HIS A 386 4.16 -0.58 -28.80
C HIS A 386 4.12 0.51 -27.73
N ALA A 387 3.73 0.17 -26.49
CA ALA A 387 3.80 1.09 -25.35
C ALA A 387 5.25 1.54 -25.08
N LEU A 388 6.22 0.62 -25.11
CA LEU A 388 7.64 0.94 -24.94
C LEU A 388 8.21 1.77 -26.11
N GLU A 389 7.74 1.55 -27.35
CA GLU A 389 8.04 2.47 -28.46
C GLU A 389 7.46 3.86 -28.20
N GLY A 390 6.20 3.97 -27.76
CA GLY A 390 5.58 5.23 -27.38
C GLY A 390 6.36 5.99 -26.32
N ASP A 391 6.81 5.30 -25.27
CA ASP A 391 7.62 5.87 -24.19
C ASP A 391 9.01 6.31 -24.66
N ALA A 392 9.68 5.50 -25.50
CA ALA A 392 10.97 5.86 -26.07
C ALA A 392 10.87 7.05 -27.06
N LEU A 393 9.79 7.13 -27.84
CA LEU A 393 9.50 8.26 -28.73
C LEU A 393 9.15 9.53 -27.94
N ALA A 394 8.36 9.42 -26.87
CA ALA A 394 8.04 10.53 -25.98
C ALA A 394 9.29 11.09 -25.29
N ALA A 395 10.19 10.21 -24.83
CA ALA A 395 11.50 10.58 -24.27
C ALA A 395 12.45 11.21 -25.30
N LEU A 396 12.24 10.97 -26.60
CA LEU A 396 12.94 11.63 -27.72
C LEU A 396 12.21 12.89 -28.22
N GLY A 397 11.15 13.35 -27.55
CA GLY A 397 10.36 14.51 -27.96
C GLY A 397 9.51 14.30 -29.23
N ARG A 398 9.46 13.09 -29.79
CA ARG A 398 8.71 12.74 -31.01
C ARG A 398 7.22 12.54 -30.71
N ARG A 399 6.58 13.59 -30.18
CA ARG A 399 5.27 13.54 -29.52
C ARG A 399 4.16 12.90 -30.37
N ARG A 400 4.08 13.19 -31.67
CA ARG A 400 3.02 12.64 -32.55
C ARG A 400 3.14 11.11 -32.65
N ALA A 401 4.28 10.62 -33.15
CA ALA A 401 4.55 9.19 -33.26
C ALA A 401 4.44 8.44 -31.92
N ALA A 402 4.72 9.10 -30.79
CA ALA A 402 4.48 8.52 -29.47
C ALA A 402 2.99 8.30 -29.17
N LEU A 403 2.13 9.28 -29.48
CA LEU A 403 0.66 9.13 -29.36
C LEU A 403 0.13 8.04 -30.29
N ASP A 404 0.64 7.96 -31.52
CA ASP A 404 0.22 6.95 -32.50
C ASP A 404 0.62 5.53 -32.01
N ALA A 405 1.81 5.36 -31.43
CA ALA A 405 2.26 4.10 -30.82
C ALA A 405 1.48 3.70 -29.54
N TYR A 406 1.11 4.67 -28.68
CA TYR A 406 0.20 4.37 -27.55
C TYR A 406 -1.20 3.99 -28.03
N ALA A 407 -1.70 4.59 -29.12
CA ALA A 407 -3.00 4.23 -29.68
C ALA A 407 -3.01 2.78 -30.22
N GLU A 408 -1.92 2.33 -30.85
CA GLU A 408 -1.78 0.93 -31.27
C GLU A 408 -1.69 -0.03 -30.07
N ALA A 409 -0.94 0.34 -29.02
CA ALA A 409 -0.92 -0.42 -27.76
C ALA A 409 -2.33 -0.54 -27.12
N GLU A 410 -3.12 0.53 -27.14
CA GLU A 410 -4.51 0.49 -26.67
C GLU A 410 -5.45 -0.30 -27.57
N ARG A 411 -5.17 -0.38 -28.88
CA ARG A 411 -5.95 -1.20 -29.83
C ARG A 411 -5.68 -2.69 -29.62
N LEU A 412 -4.44 -3.06 -29.31
CA LEU A 412 -4.01 -4.44 -29.06
C LEU A 412 -4.39 -4.93 -27.66
N ASN A 413 -4.30 -4.08 -26.63
CA ASN A 413 -4.81 -4.39 -25.29
C ASN A 413 -5.66 -3.22 -24.74
N PRO A 414 -6.97 -3.17 -25.07
CA PRO A 414 -7.86 -2.13 -24.57
C PRO A 414 -8.10 -2.23 -23.05
N GLY A 415 -7.84 -3.40 -22.45
CA GLY A 415 -7.98 -3.66 -21.02
C GLY A 415 -6.77 -3.26 -20.16
N TYR A 416 -5.69 -2.73 -20.73
CA TYR A 416 -4.52 -2.28 -19.97
C TYR A 416 -4.50 -0.76 -19.76
N TYR A 417 -4.31 -0.32 -18.50
CA TYR A 417 -4.36 1.09 -18.09
C TYR A 417 -3.19 1.89 -18.66
N TYR A 418 -1.99 1.32 -18.68
CA TYR A 418 -0.75 2.08 -18.80
C TYR A 418 -0.68 2.88 -20.11
N PRO A 419 -0.93 2.32 -21.31
CA PRO A 419 -0.92 3.10 -22.55
C PRO A 419 -1.88 4.30 -22.50
N LYS A 420 -3.04 4.16 -21.85
CA LYS A 420 -4.05 5.21 -21.68
C LYS A 420 -3.53 6.33 -20.78
N GLU A 421 -2.89 5.98 -19.67
CA GLU A 421 -2.18 6.94 -18.81
C GLU A 421 -1.08 7.66 -19.62
N ARG A 422 -0.18 6.93 -20.29
CA ARG A 422 0.93 7.52 -21.03
C ARG A 422 0.46 8.47 -22.14
N ARG A 423 -0.57 8.07 -22.91
CA ARG A 423 -1.20 8.91 -23.93
C ARG A 423 -1.84 10.15 -23.31
N GLY A 424 -2.64 9.98 -22.24
CA GLY A 424 -3.29 11.09 -21.53
C GLY A 424 -2.32 12.11 -20.93
N LEU A 425 -1.25 11.63 -20.26
CA LEU A 425 -0.18 12.47 -19.72
C LEU A 425 0.60 13.22 -20.81
N LEU A 426 0.76 12.63 -22.01
CA LEU A 426 1.40 13.29 -23.15
C LEU A 426 0.48 14.33 -23.80
N LEU A 427 -0.82 14.02 -23.96
CA LEU A 427 -1.84 14.96 -24.45
C LEU A 427 -1.98 16.18 -23.52
N ALA A 428 -1.95 15.98 -22.20
CA ALA A 428 -1.97 17.05 -21.21
C ALA A 428 -0.78 18.01 -21.39
N LYS A 429 0.44 17.45 -21.59
CA LYS A 429 1.66 18.21 -21.90
C LYS A 429 1.66 18.91 -23.26
N MET A 430 0.70 18.57 -24.14
CA MET A 430 0.45 19.24 -25.42
C MET A 430 -0.72 20.22 -25.38
N GLY A 431 -1.34 20.45 -24.20
CA GLY A 431 -2.52 21.31 -24.06
C GLY A 431 -3.81 20.72 -24.63
N ARG A 432 -3.82 19.47 -25.10
CA ARG A 432 -4.99 18.79 -25.70
C ARG A 432 -5.92 18.26 -24.61
N ARG A 433 -6.47 19.18 -23.80
CA ARG A 433 -7.13 18.90 -22.51
C ARG A 433 -8.29 17.91 -22.58
N GLY A 434 -9.18 18.03 -23.58
CA GLY A 434 -10.33 17.13 -23.72
C GLY A 434 -9.93 15.68 -23.95
N GLU A 435 -9.05 15.44 -24.93
CA GLU A 435 -8.50 14.10 -25.22
C GLU A 435 -7.65 13.57 -24.06
N ALA A 436 -6.89 14.44 -23.40
CA ALA A 436 -6.13 14.10 -22.20
C ALA A 436 -7.07 13.61 -21.08
N ARG A 437 -8.15 14.34 -20.81
CA ARG A 437 -9.16 13.97 -19.80
C ARG A 437 -9.75 12.60 -20.11
N ALA A 438 -10.24 12.39 -21.34
CA ALA A 438 -10.85 11.13 -21.76
C ALA A 438 -9.90 9.93 -21.64
N ALA A 439 -8.62 10.09 -22.01
CA ALA A 439 -7.61 9.02 -21.89
C ALA A 439 -7.24 8.72 -20.42
N LEU A 440 -7.12 9.76 -19.58
CA LEU A 440 -6.82 9.60 -18.15
C LEU A 440 -8.01 8.99 -17.37
N GLU A 441 -9.24 9.40 -17.66
CA GLU A 441 -10.46 8.78 -17.11
C GLU A 441 -10.61 7.32 -17.56
N ALA A 442 -10.26 7.01 -18.82
CA ALA A 442 -10.23 5.62 -19.31
C ALA A 442 -9.14 4.77 -18.62
N SER A 443 -8.01 5.38 -18.23
CA SER A 443 -7.00 4.72 -17.38
C SER A 443 -7.53 4.44 -15.97
N LEU A 444 -8.16 5.44 -15.34
CA LEU A 444 -8.64 5.34 -13.96
C LEU A 444 -9.78 4.33 -13.76
N ARG A 445 -10.47 3.93 -14.83
CA ARG A 445 -11.45 2.82 -14.81
C ARG A 445 -10.80 1.42 -14.76
N LEU A 446 -9.49 1.32 -15.02
CA LEU A 446 -8.74 0.05 -15.01
C LEU A 446 -7.79 -0.05 -13.81
N LEU A 447 -7.03 1.02 -13.54
CA LEU A 447 -6.22 1.15 -12.33
C LEU A 447 -6.28 2.59 -11.83
N ASP A 448 -6.56 2.77 -10.54
CA ASP A 448 -6.55 4.09 -9.92
C ASP A 448 -5.11 4.53 -9.62
N THR A 449 -4.61 5.56 -10.33
CA THR A 449 -3.21 5.99 -10.24
C THR A 449 -3.07 7.47 -9.86
N ALA A 450 -2.11 7.74 -8.97
CA ALA A 450 -1.78 9.09 -8.55
C ALA A 450 -1.35 10.03 -9.71
N PRO A 451 -0.55 9.60 -10.72
CA PRO A 451 -0.21 10.45 -11.85
C PRO A 451 -1.42 10.84 -12.70
N ALA A 452 -2.36 9.92 -12.96
CA ALA A 452 -3.56 10.22 -13.73
C ALA A 452 -4.51 11.16 -12.96
N ARG A 453 -4.77 10.90 -11.67
CA ARG A 453 -5.55 11.83 -10.82
C ARG A 453 -4.92 13.21 -10.74
N TYR A 454 -3.60 13.30 -10.53
CA TYR A 454 -2.92 14.59 -10.46
C TYR A 454 -2.99 15.35 -11.79
N ALA A 455 -2.87 14.67 -12.93
CA ALA A 455 -3.03 15.29 -14.23
C ALA A 455 -4.48 15.77 -14.48
N LEU A 456 -5.49 15.00 -14.09
CA LEU A 456 -6.90 15.44 -14.12
C LEU A 456 -7.14 16.66 -13.22
N ALA A 457 -6.57 16.70 -12.02
CA ALA A 457 -6.63 17.89 -11.17
C ALA A 457 -6.04 19.14 -11.85
N ARG A 458 -4.87 19.01 -12.49
CA ARG A 458 -4.25 20.14 -13.21
C ARG A 458 -5.06 20.58 -14.44
N ILE A 459 -5.74 19.65 -15.13
CA ILE A 459 -6.68 19.95 -16.22
C ILE A 459 -7.90 20.71 -15.66
N ALA A 460 -8.54 20.19 -14.61
CA ALA A 460 -9.69 20.82 -13.95
C ALA A 460 -9.38 22.22 -13.41
N LEU A 461 -8.22 22.43 -12.77
CA LEU A 461 -7.75 23.75 -12.35
C LEU A 461 -7.63 24.73 -13.52
N ALA A 462 -7.04 24.31 -14.63
CA ALA A 462 -6.85 25.13 -15.81
C ALA A 462 -8.16 25.46 -16.56
N GLU A 463 -9.26 24.85 -16.15
CA GLU A 463 -10.63 25.01 -16.69
C GLU A 463 -11.58 25.63 -15.65
N GLY A 464 -11.08 26.06 -14.49
CA GLY A 464 -11.88 26.66 -13.41
C GLY A 464 -12.70 25.66 -12.58
N ARG A 465 -12.64 24.35 -12.88
CA ARG A 465 -13.42 23.26 -12.26
C ARG A 465 -12.85 22.88 -10.88
N ARG A 466 -12.89 23.83 -9.94
CA ARG A 466 -12.18 23.79 -8.64
C ARG A 466 -12.58 22.63 -7.72
N GLU A 467 -13.86 22.29 -7.59
CA GLU A 467 -14.27 21.17 -6.71
C GLU A 467 -13.82 19.79 -7.24
N GLU A 468 -13.76 19.62 -8.56
CA GLU A 468 -13.20 18.42 -9.19
C GLU A 468 -11.69 18.31 -8.92
N ALA A 469 -10.97 19.43 -9.06
CA ALA A 469 -9.56 19.49 -8.67
C ALA A 469 -9.36 19.15 -7.19
N ARG A 470 -10.18 19.68 -6.27
CA ARG A 470 -10.16 19.32 -4.84
C ARG A 470 -10.29 17.81 -4.63
N LYS A 471 -11.27 17.17 -5.28
CA LYS A 471 -11.51 15.72 -5.17
C LYS A 471 -10.29 14.92 -5.62
N HIS A 472 -9.70 15.24 -6.77
CA HIS A 472 -8.53 14.54 -7.28
C HIS A 472 -7.27 14.80 -6.44
N LEU A 473 -7.00 16.05 -6.05
CA LEU A 473 -5.82 16.42 -5.25
C LEU A 473 -5.85 15.75 -3.88
N ARG A 474 -7.02 15.68 -3.23
CA ARG A 474 -7.18 15.01 -1.93
C ARG A 474 -6.79 13.53 -2.00
N THR A 475 -7.35 12.76 -2.95
CA THR A 475 -6.99 11.34 -3.12
C THR A 475 -5.49 11.15 -3.40
N VAL A 476 -4.85 12.07 -4.13
CA VAL A 476 -3.39 12.00 -4.35
C VAL A 476 -2.61 12.35 -3.09
N ALA A 477 -3.02 13.36 -2.33
CA ALA A 477 -2.41 13.75 -1.05
C ALA A 477 -2.48 12.64 0.01
N GLU A 478 -3.55 11.85 0.00
CA GLU A 478 -3.76 10.70 0.89
C GLU A 478 -3.01 9.44 0.41
N SER A 479 -2.59 9.36 -0.86
CA SER A 479 -2.04 8.14 -1.48
C SER A 479 -0.64 7.69 -1.01
N GLY A 480 0.07 8.47 -0.20
CA GLY A 480 1.45 8.18 0.21
C GLY A 480 2.51 8.21 -0.92
N THR A 481 2.11 8.43 -2.17
CA THR A 481 3.02 8.43 -3.33
C THR A 481 3.96 9.65 -3.36
N PRO A 482 5.03 9.64 -4.18
CA PRO A 482 5.88 10.83 -4.38
C PRO A 482 5.16 12.08 -4.89
N LEU A 483 3.93 11.95 -5.42
CA LEU A 483 3.07 13.09 -5.79
C LEU A 483 2.23 13.61 -4.63
N ALA A 484 2.05 12.86 -3.55
CA ALA A 484 1.16 13.19 -2.43
C ALA A 484 1.47 14.55 -1.81
N ARG A 485 2.75 14.82 -1.51
CA ARG A 485 3.19 16.12 -0.99
C ARG A 485 2.81 17.27 -1.93
N ARG A 486 3.06 17.13 -3.23
CA ARG A 486 2.78 18.17 -4.23
C ARG A 486 1.27 18.37 -4.44
N ALA A 487 0.48 17.30 -4.35
CA ALA A 487 -0.97 17.40 -4.41
C ALA A 487 -1.55 18.05 -3.15
N LEU A 488 -0.94 17.84 -1.98
CA LEU A 488 -1.29 18.54 -0.75
C LEU A 488 -0.94 20.04 -0.83
N GLU A 489 0.22 20.39 -1.39
CA GLU A 489 0.62 21.78 -1.63
C GLU A 489 -0.36 22.48 -2.60
N ASP A 490 -0.68 21.86 -3.76
CA ASP A 490 -1.69 22.36 -4.70
C ASP A 490 -3.11 22.45 -4.08
N LEU A 491 -3.47 21.54 -3.15
CA LEU A 491 -4.76 21.54 -2.44
C LEU A 491 -4.83 22.66 -1.40
N LEU A 492 -3.77 22.89 -0.65
CA LEU A 492 -3.70 23.95 0.35
C LEU A 492 -3.73 25.34 -0.30
N ASP A 493 -3.09 25.52 -1.46
CA ASP A 493 -3.16 26.75 -2.23
C ASP A 493 -4.59 27.02 -2.76
N LEU A 494 -5.40 25.98 -2.95
CA LEU A 494 -6.81 26.06 -3.35
C LEU A 494 -7.78 26.22 -2.17
N ASP A 495 -7.44 25.68 -1.00
CA ASP A 495 -8.33 25.63 0.16
C ASP A 495 -8.07 26.73 1.18
N LEU A 496 -6.83 27.05 1.54
CA LEU A 496 -6.53 28.07 2.55
C LEU A 496 -7.19 29.44 2.26
N PRO A 497 -7.30 29.94 1.01
CA PRO A 497 -7.94 31.23 0.75
C PRO A 497 -9.46 31.30 1.05
N VAL A 498 -10.15 30.16 1.14
CA VAL A 498 -11.64 30.10 1.21
C VAL A 498 -12.22 29.07 2.18
N ARG A 499 -11.39 28.16 2.71
CA ARG A 499 -11.73 27.01 3.57
C ARG A 499 -10.72 26.80 4.70
N ALA A 500 -10.01 27.85 5.12
CA ALA A 500 -8.91 27.78 6.10
C ALA A 500 -9.23 26.99 7.39
N TRP A 501 -10.49 27.00 7.84
CA TRP A 501 -10.95 26.28 9.04
C TRP A 501 -10.80 24.75 8.98
N ASP A 502 -10.79 24.16 7.79
CA ASP A 502 -10.58 22.71 7.63
C ASP A 502 -9.13 22.33 8.03
N TYR A 503 -8.21 23.31 8.01
CA TYR A 503 -6.76 23.13 8.16
C TYR A 503 -6.16 23.91 9.35
N LEU A 504 -6.80 24.98 9.80
CA LEU A 504 -6.33 25.90 10.84
C LEU A 504 -7.41 26.08 11.92
N ALA A 505 -7.09 25.70 13.17
CA ALA A 505 -8.02 25.81 14.28
C ALA A 505 -7.83 27.14 15.03
N ALA A 506 -8.92 27.85 15.31
CA ALA A 506 -8.90 29.02 16.18
C ALA A 506 -9.62 28.71 17.51
N ARG A 507 -9.05 29.18 18.62
CA ARG A 507 -9.68 29.17 19.95
C ARG A 507 -9.55 30.53 20.61
N VAL A 508 -10.53 30.89 21.43
CA VAL A 508 -10.57 32.17 22.17
C VAL A 508 -10.05 31.93 23.59
N ALA A 509 -9.29 32.88 24.14
CA ALA A 509 -8.75 32.83 25.50
C ALA A 509 -8.64 34.24 26.12
N LEU A 510 -8.54 34.31 27.45
CA LEU A 510 -8.00 35.48 28.15
C LEU A 510 -6.52 35.26 28.47
N ASP A 511 -5.76 36.35 28.54
CA ASP A 511 -4.51 36.38 29.32
C ASP A 511 -4.77 36.84 30.77
N ALA A 512 -3.74 36.78 31.62
CA ALA A 512 -3.85 37.13 33.04
C ALA A 512 -4.24 38.60 33.28
N GLN A 513 -3.95 39.48 32.31
CA GLN A 513 -4.32 40.89 32.31
C GLN A 513 -5.73 41.14 31.78
N GLY A 514 -6.44 40.09 31.34
CA GLY A 514 -7.84 40.16 30.92
C GLY A 514 -8.07 40.64 29.49
N TYR A 515 -7.04 40.64 28.61
CA TYR A 515 -7.23 40.91 27.18
C TYR A 515 -7.77 39.68 26.47
N LEU A 516 -8.64 39.93 25.48
CA LEU A 516 -9.08 38.90 24.56
C LEU A 516 -7.95 38.50 23.64
N ASN A 517 -7.60 37.21 23.62
CA ASN A 517 -6.65 36.64 22.68
C ASN A 517 -7.34 35.58 21.82
N VAL A 518 -6.98 35.52 20.54
CA VAL A 518 -7.22 34.35 19.70
C VAL A 518 -5.92 33.58 19.55
N VAL A 519 -5.98 32.28 19.81
CA VAL A 519 -4.89 31.36 19.54
C VAL A 519 -5.24 30.57 18.29
N VAL A 520 -4.40 30.66 17.27
CA VAL A 520 -4.55 29.92 16.01
C VAL A 520 -3.49 28.83 15.95
N ARG A 521 -3.92 27.58 15.76
CA ARG A 521 -3.06 26.41 15.53
C ARG A 521 -3.01 26.05 14.06
N ASN A 522 -1.82 26.04 13.49
CA ASN A 522 -1.57 25.45 12.19
C ASN A 522 -1.51 23.92 12.32
N ARG A 523 -2.40 23.20 11.61
CA ARG A 523 -2.39 21.72 11.55
C ARG A 523 -1.79 21.18 10.25
N THR A 524 -1.43 22.04 9.31
CA THR A 524 -0.80 21.66 8.04
C THR A 524 0.69 21.37 8.22
N PRO A 525 1.32 20.60 7.31
CA PRO A 525 2.77 20.39 7.31
C PRO A 525 3.57 21.57 6.71
N VAL A 526 2.92 22.69 6.35
CA VAL A 526 3.54 23.85 5.70
C VAL A 526 3.32 25.13 6.53
N PRO A 527 4.22 26.12 6.48
CA PRO A 527 3.99 27.42 7.11
C PRO A 527 2.82 28.16 6.44
N VAL A 528 2.07 28.94 7.23
CA VAL A 528 0.94 29.76 6.73
C VAL A 528 1.03 31.21 7.19
N HIS A 529 0.52 32.14 6.39
CA HIS A 529 0.44 33.58 6.66
C HIS A 529 -0.90 34.15 6.16
N ASP A 530 -1.05 35.48 6.19
CA ASP A 530 -2.28 36.22 5.79
C ASP A 530 -3.55 35.66 6.45
N VAL A 531 -3.42 35.23 7.70
CA VAL A 531 -4.46 34.47 8.42
C VAL A 531 -5.56 35.41 8.87
N VAL A 532 -6.79 35.20 8.41
CA VAL A 532 -7.97 35.99 8.79
C VAL A 532 -8.89 35.17 9.67
N VAL A 533 -9.13 35.63 10.90
CA VAL A 533 -10.11 35.03 11.82
C VAL A 533 -11.40 35.82 11.77
N ALA A 534 -12.52 35.12 11.54
CA ALA A 534 -13.86 35.67 11.76
C ALA A 534 -14.34 35.32 13.18
N PHE A 535 -14.93 36.30 13.85
CA PHE A 535 -15.57 36.17 15.15
C PHE A 535 -17.09 36.34 15.01
N ARG A 536 -17.85 35.61 15.83
CA ARG A 536 -19.26 35.86 16.12
C ARG A 536 -19.44 35.95 17.64
N PHE A 537 -20.04 37.04 18.09
CA PHE A 537 -20.33 37.32 19.51
C PHE A 537 -21.79 36.94 19.85
N PRO A 538 -22.18 36.90 21.14
CA PRO A 538 -23.52 36.47 21.56
C PRO A 538 -24.65 37.41 21.10
N ASP A 539 -24.33 38.70 21.00
CA ASP A 539 -25.19 39.76 20.44
C ASP A 539 -25.45 39.63 18.92
N GLY A 540 -24.87 38.60 18.28
CA GLY A 540 -24.97 38.36 16.84
C GLY A 540 -23.95 39.14 16.00
N SER A 541 -23.21 40.08 16.60
CA SER A 541 -22.20 40.89 15.91
C SER A 541 -21.08 40.02 15.33
N ARG A 542 -20.47 40.50 14.24
CA ARG A 542 -19.45 39.78 13.47
C ARG A 542 -18.27 40.68 13.20
N PHE A 543 -17.07 40.15 13.41
CA PHE A 543 -15.81 40.86 13.22
C PHE A 543 -14.82 40.00 12.43
N ARG A 544 -13.90 40.61 11.68
CA ARG A 544 -12.80 39.91 11.01
C ARG A 544 -11.48 40.56 11.38
N LEU A 545 -10.55 39.76 11.87
CA LEU A 545 -9.21 40.17 12.27
C LEU A 545 -8.17 39.53 11.33
N PRO A 546 -7.46 40.30 10.49
CA PRO A 546 -6.25 39.84 9.84
C PRO A 546 -5.12 39.72 10.89
N LEU A 547 -4.33 38.65 10.80
CA LEU A 547 -3.24 38.34 11.72
C LEU A 547 -1.90 38.43 10.97
N GLY A 548 -0.94 39.14 11.57
CA GLY A 548 0.40 39.29 11.01
C GLY A 548 1.31 38.08 11.25
N GLY A 549 2.36 37.98 10.43
CA GLY A 549 3.42 36.99 10.57
C GLY A 549 3.09 35.60 10.02
N VAL A 550 3.98 34.64 10.31
CA VAL A 550 3.92 33.27 9.78
C VAL A 550 3.71 32.29 10.93
N ILE A 551 2.69 31.42 10.83
CA ILE A 551 2.44 30.33 11.77
C ILE A 551 3.08 29.05 11.21
N ALA A 552 4.19 28.63 11.80
CA ALA A 552 4.96 27.44 11.40
C ALA A 552 4.17 26.11 11.55
N PRO A 553 4.54 25.04 10.82
CA PRO A 553 3.86 23.74 10.88
C PRO A 553 3.65 23.22 12.30
N GLY A 554 2.43 22.79 12.61
CA GLY A 554 2.06 22.21 13.91
C GLY A 554 2.03 23.18 15.10
N LYS A 555 2.45 24.45 14.94
CA LYS A 555 2.56 25.44 16.04
C LYS A 555 1.24 26.18 16.30
N GLU A 556 1.14 26.75 17.50
CA GLU A 556 0.13 27.75 17.84
C GLU A 556 0.76 29.16 17.89
N ALA A 557 0.01 30.17 17.48
CA ALA A 557 0.35 31.59 17.63
C ALA A 557 -0.83 32.33 18.29
N SER A 558 -0.54 33.25 19.21
CA SER A 558 -1.53 33.97 20.01
C SER A 558 -1.54 35.46 19.67
N TYR A 559 -2.72 36.03 19.46
CA TYR A 559 -2.91 37.41 19.00
C TYR A 559 -4.00 38.10 19.82
N ARG A 560 -3.71 39.32 20.31
CA ARG A 560 -4.73 40.16 20.96
C ARG A 560 -5.79 40.59 19.95
N VAL A 561 -7.05 40.42 20.31
CA VAL A 561 -8.22 40.76 19.46
C VAL A 561 -8.60 42.23 19.60
N PHE A 562 -8.35 42.81 20.79
CA PHE A 562 -8.63 44.22 21.10
C PHE A 562 -7.47 44.84 21.88
N GLY A 563 -7.27 46.15 21.71
CA GLY A 563 -6.25 46.93 22.43
C GLY A 563 -6.58 47.26 23.89
N LYS A 564 -7.66 46.72 24.47
CA LYS A 564 -8.10 46.94 25.86
C LYS A 564 -8.60 45.62 26.48
N PRO A 565 -8.53 45.44 27.82
CA PRO A 565 -9.10 44.28 28.50
C PRO A 565 -10.62 44.18 28.33
N ILE A 566 -11.18 42.97 28.40
CA ILE A 566 -12.64 42.76 28.40
C ILE A 566 -13.21 43.16 29.78
N PRO A 567 -14.24 44.03 29.84
CA PRO A 567 -14.99 44.33 31.05
C PRO A 567 -15.49 43.07 31.77
N ALA A 568 -15.37 43.02 33.10
CA ALA A 568 -15.67 41.81 33.88
C ALA A 568 -17.05 41.19 33.56
N ARG A 569 -18.08 42.03 33.37
CA ARG A 569 -19.45 41.62 33.00
C ARG A 569 -19.55 40.78 31.72
N LEU A 570 -18.66 41.00 30.75
CA LEU A 570 -18.64 40.28 29.46
C LEU A 570 -17.76 39.01 29.49
N ARG A 571 -17.06 38.71 30.60
CA ARG A 571 -16.23 37.51 30.72
C ARG A 571 -17.08 36.23 30.83
N ALA A 572 -18.30 36.32 31.35
CA ALA A 572 -19.25 35.21 31.39
C ALA A 572 -19.61 34.68 29.99
N ASP A 573 -19.55 35.54 28.97
CA ASP A 573 -19.89 35.21 27.59
C ASP A 573 -18.72 34.63 26.76
N LEU A 574 -17.50 34.55 27.30
CA LEU A 574 -16.33 33.98 26.60
C LEU A 574 -16.59 32.59 25.99
N PRO A 575 -17.28 31.64 26.66
CA PRO A 575 -17.61 30.33 26.09
C PRO A 575 -18.65 30.37 24.96
N ARG A 576 -19.33 31.51 24.76
CA ARG A 576 -20.32 31.73 23.69
C ARG A 576 -19.73 32.40 22.46
N ILE A 577 -18.62 33.14 22.59
CA ILE A 577 -17.86 33.68 21.44
C ILE A 577 -17.41 32.51 20.54
N ARG A 578 -17.54 32.67 19.23
CA ARG A 578 -17.06 31.71 18.23
C ARG A 578 -16.02 32.39 17.36
N ALA A 579 -14.81 31.83 17.30
CA ALA A 579 -13.75 32.24 16.40
C ALA A 579 -13.48 31.12 15.38
N ARG A 580 -13.29 31.46 14.11
CA ARG A 580 -12.95 30.52 13.04
C ARG A 580 -12.01 31.18 12.03
N VAL A 581 -10.95 30.49 11.64
CA VAL A 581 -10.10 30.97 10.53
C VAL A 581 -10.89 30.86 9.23
N VAL A 582 -11.04 31.96 8.49
CA VAL A 582 -11.84 32.01 7.25
C VAL A 582 -10.99 32.09 5.98
N ALA A 583 -9.80 32.66 6.08
CA ALA A 583 -8.81 32.68 5.01
C ALA A 583 -7.39 32.57 5.59
N ALA A 584 -6.46 32.08 4.79
CA ALA A 584 -5.01 32.10 5.01
C ALA A 584 -4.32 31.89 3.64
N ARG A 585 -2.99 31.98 3.63
CA ARG A 585 -2.15 31.57 2.50
C ARG A 585 -1.01 30.68 2.98
N ARG A 586 -0.55 29.76 2.13
CA ARG A 586 0.68 28.99 2.36
C ARG A 586 1.88 29.92 2.11
N ALA A 587 2.84 29.95 3.03
CA ALA A 587 4.11 30.62 2.80
C ALA A 587 5.00 29.76 1.88
N GLY A 588 5.78 30.44 1.03
CA GLY A 588 6.54 29.86 -0.09
C GLY A 588 7.37 28.64 0.25
#